data_AF-A0A371AXE7-F1
#
_entry.id   AF-A0A371AXE7-F1
#
_cell.length_a   1.000
_cell.length_b   1.000
_cell.length_c   1.000
_cell.angle_alpha   90.00
_cell.angle_beta   90.00
_cell.angle_gamma   90.00
#
_symmetry.space_group_name_H-M   'P 1'
#
loop_
_entity.id
_entity.type
_entity.pdbx_description
1 polymer ?
#
loop_
_entity_poly.entity_id
_entity_poly.type
_entity_poly.pdbx_seq_one_letter_code
_entity_poly.pdbx_strand_id
1 'polypeptide(L)'
;MRVTKSGVILLVGILLTGCAGNQNKSIQGKENSLDTVKEVNETPAEKTFVDKKMDFWEGNFAYQIISDNEVWVTNVESEDNKNGTSKSIKIAEIPEYVKNKEKEYHVTGIGEGAFDLCTNLEEVNMPNSIREIDRNAFAECLKLSKIQFSKNLEEIKYGAFSGADVSAITLDNIILIDENGFACCTKLKSLDLSKSIKKVTPYAFGECKNLETVTIRAIKLNIEENVFYGCKKLKVFYVPKESVEYYKKALSEYKAEVKAIEE
;
A
#
# COMPACT_ATOMS: atom_id res chain seq x y z
N MET A 1 31.01 21.35 32.93
CA MET A 1 29.55 21.36 32.67
C MET A 1 29.37 21.60 31.17
N ARG A 2 28.49 20.82 30.53
CA ARG A 2 28.27 20.65 29.08
C ARG A 2 29.18 19.62 28.38
N VAL A 3 28.80 18.36 28.57
CA VAL A 3 28.97 17.31 27.57
C VAL A 3 27.80 17.45 26.59
N THR A 4 28.06 17.79 25.33
CA THR A 4 27.06 17.67 24.27
C THR A 4 27.16 16.27 23.67
N LYS A 5 26.16 15.44 23.95
CA LYS A 5 25.90 14.18 23.27
C LYS A 5 25.62 14.47 21.79
N SER A 6 26.53 14.08 20.89
CA SER A 6 26.16 13.79 19.50
C SER A 6 25.37 12.50 19.51
N GLY A 7 24.05 12.62 19.47
CA GLY A 7 23.15 11.51 19.19
C GLY A 7 23.31 11.12 17.73
N VAL A 8 23.88 9.96 17.49
CA VAL A 8 23.79 9.25 16.21
C VAL A 8 22.32 8.88 16.04
N ILE A 9 21.59 9.63 15.21
CA ILE A 9 20.31 9.18 14.70
C ILE A 9 20.63 8.05 13.73
N LEU A 10 20.37 6.82 14.16
CA LEU A 10 20.29 5.67 13.28
C LEU A 10 19.09 5.92 12.35
N LEU A 11 19.35 6.56 11.21
CA LEU A 11 18.44 6.56 10.07
C LEU A 11 18.35 5.09 9.61
N VAL A 12 17.32 4.38 10.05
CA VAL A 12 16.79 3.24 9.31
C VAL A 12 16.06 3.83 8.10
N GLY A 13 16.84 4.48 7.24
CA GLY A 13 16.38 4.94 5.94
C GLY A 13 16.26 3.71 5.08
N ILE A 14 15.03 3.28 4.81
CA ILE A 14 14.75 2.74 3.49
C ILE A 14 15.16 3.86 2.54
N LEU A 15 16.36 3.73 1.98
CA LEU A 15 16.78 4.52 0.86
C LEU A 15 15.73 4.26 -0.23
N LEU A 16 14.86 5.24 -0.49
CA LEU A 16 14.15 5.41 -1.75
C LEU A 16 15.19 5.71 -2.86
N THR A 17 16.19 4.85 -3.03
CA THR A 17 17.12 4.88 -4.15
C THR A 17 16.39 4.36 -5.37
N GLY A 18 15.47 5.19 -5.88
CA GLY A 18 14.71 4.98 -7.10
C GLY A 18 13.72 3.82 -7.03
N CYS A 19 12.54 4.03 -7.60
CA CYS A 19 11.70 2.91 -8.06
C CYS A 19 12.48 2.11 -9.11
N ALA A 20 13.37 1.24 -8.67
CA ALA A 20 14.02 0.23 -9.48
C ALA A 20 13.46 -1.10 -8.96
N GLY A 21 12.49 -1.63 -9.71
CA GLY A 21 12.07 -3.00 -9.54
C GLY A 21 13.29 -3.91 -9.53
N ASN A 22 13.33 -4.77 -8.51
CA ASN A 22 14.23 -5.91 -8.38
C ASN A 22 15.72 -5.61 -8.10
N GLN A 23 16.14 -5.81 -6.85
CA GLN A 23 17.34 -6.59 -6.55
C GLN A 23 17.00 -7.56 -5.43
N ASN A 24 16.56 -8.74 -5.83
CA ASN A 24 16.76 -9.97 -5.10
C ASN A 24 18.28 -10.09 -4.78
N LYS A 25 18.73 -9.55 -3.65
CA LYS A 25 19.99 -9.92 -3.03
C LYS A 25 19.65 -10.74 -1.81
N SER A 26 19.68 -12.05 -2.03
CA SER A 26 20.13 -13.02 -1.04
C SER A 26 21.16 -12.38 -0.10
N ILE A 27 20.93 -12.55 1.19
CA ILE A 27 21.87 -12.21 2.25
C ILE A 27 23.09 -13.11 2.04
N GLN A 28 24.10 -12.62 1.31
CA GLN A 28 25.47 -13.11 1.41
C GLN A 28 26.25 -12.07 2.21
N GLY A 29 26.21 -12.24 3.53
CA GLY A 29 27.12 -11.57 4.44
C GLY A 29 28.55 -12.00 4.13
N LYS A 30 29.42 -11.04 3.86
CA LYS A 30 30.87 -11.26 3.85
C LYS A 30 31.34 -11.29 5.31
N GLU A 31 31.92 -12.43 5.67
CA GLU A 31 32.69 -12.62 6.89
C GLU A 31 33.84 -11.61 6.96
N ASN A 32 34.05 -11.05 8.16
CA ASN A 32 35.36 -10.64 8.61
C ASN A 32 35.49 -11.00 10.11
N SER A 33 36.65 -11.56 10.41
CA SER A 33 37.00 -12.47 11.49
C SER A 33 37.55 -11.81 12.76
N LEU A 34 37.66 -12.63 13.82
CA LEU A 34 38.44 -12.52 15.09
C LEU A 34 37.69 -11.78 16.24
N ASP A 35 37.51 -12.30 17.46
CA ASP A 35 38.08 -13.48 18.15
C ASP A 35 37.16 -13.95 19.30
N THR A 36 37.13 -15.28 19.49
CA THR A 36 36.89 -16.10 20.70
C THR A 36 36.00 -15.59 21.85
N VAL A 37 34.92 -16.32 22.20
CA VAL A 37 34.72 -17.01 23.51
C VAL A 37 33.50 -17.97 23.44
N LYS A 38 33.81 -19.27 23.56
CA LYS A 38 33.08 -20.43 24.15
C LYS A 38 31.65 -20.78 23.71
N GLU A 39 31.55 -22.02 23.21
CA GLU A 39 30.35 -22.84 23.03
C GLU A 39 29.42 -22.85 24.25
N VAL A 40 28.14 -22.55 24.00
CA VAL A 40 27.03 -23.28 24.60
C VAL A 40 26.13 -23.68 23.44
N ASN A 41 26.02 -24.99 23.23
CA ASN A 41 25.24 -25.62 22.18
C ASN A 41 23.74 -25.41 22.41
N GLU A 42 23.12 -24.51 21.65
CA GLU A 42 21.70 -24.59 21.28
C GLU A 42 21.58 -24.11 19.83
N THR A 43 21.24 -25.03 18.92
CA THR A 43 20.91 -24.71 17.53
C THR A 43 19.63 -23.87 17.51
N PRO A 44 19.64 -22.63 16.99
CA PRO A 44 18.40 -21.95 16.69
C PRO A 44 17.89 -22.60 15.39
N ALA A 45 16.98 -23.55 15.54
CA ALA A 45 16.03 -23.89 14.50
C ALA A 45 15.49 -22.57 13.91
N GLU A 46 15.45 -22.54 12.58
CA GLU A 46 14.81 -21.56 11.73
C GLU A 46 13.70 -20.82 12.48
N LYS A 47 13.93 -19.54 12.80
CA LYS A 47 12.86 -18.67 13.29
C LYS A 47 11.87 -18.49 12.15
N THR A 48 10.87 -19.37 12.15
CA THR A 48 9.67 -19.32 11.34
C THR A 48 9.08 -17.92 11.41
N PHE A 49 8.81 -17.35 10.24
CA PHE A 49 7.94 -16.18 10.11
C PHE A 49 6.62 -16.53 10.79
N VAL A 50 6.21 -15.69 11.74
CA VAL A 50 5.02 -15.82 12.58
C VAL A 50 3.80 -16.21 11.74
N ASP A 51 3.09 -17.26 12.17
CA ASP A 51 1.94 -17.88 11.51
C ASP A 51 1.01 -16.86 10.83
N LYS A 52 0.98 -16.87 9.49
CA LYS A 52 -0.04 -16.13 8.73
C LYS A 52 -1.41 -16.68 9.13
N LYS A 53 -2.17 -15.84 9.82
CA LYS A 53 -3.50 -16.09 10.38
C LYS A 53 -4.50 -16.39 9.26
N MET A 54 -4.62 -17.64 8.88
CA MET A 54 -5.50 -18.15 7.83
C MET A 54 -6.41 -19.22 8.43
N ASP A 55 -7.71 -19.12 8.18
CA ASP A 55 -8.71 -20.03 8.74
C ASP A 55 -9.24 -21.05 7.72
N PHE A 56 -9.46 -20.65 6.46
CA PHE A 56 -9.95 -21.55 5.41
C PHE A 56 -9.66 -21.06 4.00
N TRP A 57 -9.75 -21.97 3.03
CA TRP A 57 -9.74 -21.67 1.60
C TRP A 57 -11.14 -21.83 1.02
N GLU A 58 -11.48 -21.00 0.03
CA GLU A 58 -12.63 -21.19 -0.84
C GLU A 58 -12.29 -20.65 -2.24
N GLY A 59 -12.38 -21.51 -3.24
CA GLY A 59 -11.85 -21.22 -4.58
C GLY A 59 -10.35 -20.92 -4.54
N ASN A 60 -9.96 -19.80 -5.14
CA ASN A 60 -8.55 -19.37 -5.25
C ASN A 60 -8.05 -18.53 -4.06
N PHE A 61 -8.90 -18.27 -3.07
CA PHE A 61 -8.59 -17.32 -2.00
C PHE A 61 -8.53 -18.00 -0.64
N ALA A 62 -7.58 -17.55 0.18
CA ALA A 62 -7.53 -17.87 1.59
C ALA A 62 -8.18 -16.75 2.40
N TYR A 63 -8.89 -17.14 3.44
CA TYR A 63 -9.66 -16.24 4.28
C TYR A 63 -9.27 -16.37 5.74
N GLN A 64 -9.31 -15.24 6.44
CA GLN A 64 -9.25 -15.17 7.89
C GLN A 64 -10.58 -14.68 8.44
N ILE A 65 -11.12 -15.35 9.45
CA ILE A 65 -12.30 -14.93 10.20
C ILE A 65 -11.90 -13.78 11.12
N ILE A 66 -12.61 -12.65 10.97
CA ILE A 66 -12.38 -11.42 11.74
C ILE A 66 -13.43 -11.26 12.84
N SER A 67 -14.65 -11.72 12.59
CA SER A 67 -15.76 -11.67 13.52
C SER A 67 -16.77 -12.80 13.25
N ASP A 68 -17.91 -12.79 13.93
CA ASP A 68 -18.96 -13.79 13.74
C ASP A 68 -19.46 -13.91 12.30
N ASN A 69 -19.37 -12.87 11.47
CA ASN A 69 -19.91 -12.88 10.11
C ASN A 69 -18.97 -12.23 9.07
N GLU A 70 -17.74 -11.90 9.43
CA GLU A 70 -16.82 -11.20 8.52
C GLU A 70 -15.50 -11.94 8.36
N VAL A 71 -14.97 -11.90 7.14
CA VAL A 71 -13.68 -12.45 6.78
C VAL A 71 -12.87 -11.47 5.95
N TRP A 72 -11.56 -11.60 6.00
CA TRP A 72 -10.62 -10.92 5.11
C TRP A 72 -9.92 -11.91 4.18
N VAL A 73 -9.67 -11.49 2.94
CA VAL A 73 -8.80 -12.25 2.02
C VAL A 73 -7.35 -12.08 2.49
N THR A 74 -6.64 -13.17 2.78
CA THR A 74 -5.26 -13.13 3.31
C THR A 74 -4.22 -13.77 2.40
N ASN A 75 -4.67 -14.51 1.38
CA ASN A 75 -3.78 -15.06 0.37
C ASN A 75 -4.56 -15.38 -0.91
N VAL A 76 -3.82 -15.57 -2.00
CA VAL A 76 -4.36 -16.07 -3.27
C VAL A 76 -3.42 -17.12 -3.85
N GLU A 77 -4.00 -18.19 -4.37
CA GLU A 77 -3.30 -19.22 -5.12
C GLU A 77 -3.93 -19.38 -6.51
N SER A 78 -3.12 -19.72 -7.48
CA SER A 78 -3.57 -20.11 -8.83
C SER A 78 -3.45 -21.62 -8.96
N GLU A 79 -4.41 -22.26 -9.63
CA GLU A 79 -4.41 -23.71 -9.89
C GLU A 79 -3.11 -24.24 -10.54
N ASP A 80 -2.35 -23.38 -11.25
CA ASP A 80 -1.10 -23.73 -11.95
C ASP A 80 0.17 -23.76 -11.06
N ASN A 81 0.08 -23.47 -9.76
CA ASN A 81 1.27 -23.23 -8.92
C ASN A 81 1.86 -24.51 -8.31
N LYS A 82 2.37 -25.43 -9.16
CA LYS A 82 3.05 -26.66 -8.70
C LYS A 82 4.40 -26.40 -8.01
N ASN A 83 4.97 -25.18 -8.10
CA ASN A 83 6.35 -24.87 -7.68
C ASN A 83 6.50 -23.64 -6.75
N GLY A 84 5.43 -23.17 -6.12
CA GLY A 84 5.47 -22.37 -4.87
C GLY A 84 6.22 -21.03 -4.86
N THR A 85 6.43 -20.35 -6.01
CA THR A 85 7.32 -19.16 -6.05
C THR A 85 6.70 -17.88 -6.64
N SER A 86 5.49 -17.91 -7.22
CA SER A 86 4.76 -16.67 -7.54
C SER A 86 3.26 -16.92 -7.59
N LYS A 87 2.48 -16.10 -6.88
CA LYS A 87 1.03 -16.05 -6.98
C LYS A 87 0.68 -15.66 -8.43
N SER A 88 0.17 -16.59 -9.24
CA SER A 88 0.11 -16.43 -10.70
C SER A 88 -1.24 -15.99 -11.27
N ILE A 89 -2.17 -15.57 -10.41
CA ILE A 89 -3.49 -15.09 -10.82
C ILE A 89 -3.39 -13.82 -11.67
N LYS A 90 -4.17 -13.73 -12.75
CA LYS A 90 -4.26 -12.56 -13.63
C LYS A 90 -5.41 -11.62 -13.28
N ILE A 91 -6.55 -12.19 -12.87
CA ILE A 91 -7.76 -11.45 -12.53
C ILE A 91 -8.25 -11.95 -11.18
N ALA A 92 -8.38 -11.06 -10.21
CA ALA A 92 -8.93 -11.37 -8.90
C ALA A 92 -10.37 -10.85 -8.80
N GLU A 93 -11.33 -11.75 -8.96
CA GLU A 93 -12.75 -11.51 -8.70
C GLU A 93 -13.04 -11.82 -7.22
N ILE A 94 -12.95 -10.80 -6.36
CA ILE A 94 -13.14 -11.00 -4.92
C ILE A 94 -14.65 -11.12 -4.65
N PRO A 95 -15.13 -12.22 -4.04
CA PRO A 95 -16.55 -12.38 -3.78
C PRO A 95 -17.01 -11.50 -2.62
N GLU A 96 -18.27 -11.02 -2.66
CA GLU A 96 -18.87 -10.28 -1.54
C GLU A 96 -19.15 -11.19 -0.34
N TYR A 97 -19.50 -12.45 -0.60
CA TYR A 97 -19.78 -13.47 0.41
C TYR A 97 -19.04 -14.77 0.11
N VAL A 98 -18.64 -15.48 1.16
CA VAL A 98 -17.96 -16.77 1.08
C VAL A 98 -18.52 -17.73 2.12
N LYS A 99 -18.55 -19.03 1.81
CA LYS A 99 -19.01 -20.07 2.74
C LYS A 99 -17.84 -20.88 3.25
N ASN A 100 -17.88 -21.20 4.55
CA ASN A 100 -17.05 -22.24 5.15
C ASN A 100 -17.98 -23.21 5.88
N LYS A 101 -18.11 -24.42 5.33
CA LYS A 101 -19.15 -25.40 5.71
C LYS A 101 -20.55 -24.80 5.52
N GLU A 102 -21.37 -24.79 6.57
CA GLU A 102 -22.76 -24.31 6.55
C GLU A 102 -22.87 -22.81 6.85
N LYS A 103 -21.76 -22.13 7.17
CA LYS A 103 -21.75 -20.74 7.59
C LYS A 103 -21.26 -19.83 6.47
N GLU A 104 -22.00 -18.74 6.25
CA GLU A 104 -21.68 -17.70 5.29
C GLU A 104 -21.02 -16.51 6.00
N TYR A 105 -20.03 -15.92 5.36
CA TYR A 105 -19.28 -14.76 5.82
C TYR A 105 -19.28 -13.69 4.74
N HIS A 106 -19.34 -12.43 5.18
CA HIS A 106 -19.19 -11.25 4.34
C HIS A 106 -17.69 -10.92 4.23
N VAL A 107 -17.20 -10.70 3.01
CA VAL A 107 -15.79 -10.37 2.77
C VAL A 107 -15.61 -8.87 2.90
N THR A 108 -14.90 -8.41 3.94
CA THR A 108 -14.89 -6.99 4.33
C THR A 108 -13.52 -6.31 4.29
N GLY A 109 -12.47 -7.06 4.01
CA GLY A 109 -11.12 -6.51 3.94
C GLY A 109 -10.14 -7.39 3.17
N ILE A 110 -9.02 -6.78 2.80
CA ILE A 110 -7.88 -7.44 2.19
C ILE A 110 -6.73 -7.36 3.18
N GLY A 111 -6.34 -8.51 3.73
CA GLY A 111 -5.35 -8.62 4.78
C GLY A 111 -3.91 -8.46 4.30
N GLU A 112 -3.00 -8.44 5.29
CA GLU A 112 -1.58 -8.18 5.07
C GLU A 112 -0.96 -9.09 4.01
N GLY A 113 -0.42 -8.46 2.97
CA GLY A 113 0.27 -9.13 1.87
C GLY A 113 -0.56 -10.19 1.12
N ALA A 114 -1.89 -10.05 1.07
CA ALA A 114 -2.78 -11.02 0.40
C ALA A 114 -2.42 -11.25 -1.07
N PHE A 115 -2.08 -10.18 -1.79
CA PHE A 115 -1.64 -10.15 -3.19
C PHE A 115 -0.21 -9.61 -3.37
N ASP A 116 0.58 -9.52 -2.29
CA ASP A 116 1.99 -9.11 -2.37
C ASP A 116 2.74 -9.98 -3.39
N LEU A 117 3.52 -9.34 -4.26
CA LEU A 117 4.30 -9.93 -5.36
C LEU A 117 3.48 -10.72 -6.39
N CYS A 118 2.16 -10.47 -6.51
CA CYS A 118 1.34 -10.93 -7.62
C CYS A 118 1.71 -10.20 -8.93
N THR A 119 2.92 -10.42 -9.44
CA THR A 119 3.48 -9.71 -10.60
C THR A 119 2.75 -9.97 -11.92
N ASN A 120 1.84 -10.94 -11.96
CA ASN A 120 0.97 -11.23 -13.10
C ASN A 120 -0.47 -10.75 -12.94
N LEU A 121 -0.84 -10.20 -11.78
CA LEU A 121 -2.17 -9.66 -11.54
C LEU A 121 -2.36 -8.39 -12.36
N GLU A 122 -3.34 -8.40 -13.25
CA GLU A 122 -3.67 -7.33 -14.18
C GLU A 122 -4.93 -6.57 -13.75
N GLU A 123 -5.88 -7.28 -13.13
CA GLU A 123 -7.20 -6.77 -12.78
C GLU A 123 -7.66 -7.26 -11.41
N VAL A 124 -8.21 -6.35 -10.60
CA VAL A 124 -8.86 -6.65 -9.32
C VAL A 124 -10.25 -6.02 -9.31
N ASN A 125 -11.25 -6.86 -9.10
CA ASN A 125 -12.64 -6.46 -8.96
C ASN A 125 -13.05 -6.66 -7.49
N MET A 126 -13.14 -5.55 -6.74
CA MET A 126 -13.55 -5.57 -5.34
C MET A 126 -15.06 -5.34 -5.20
N PRO A 127 -15.74 -6.12 -4.35
CA PRO A 127 -17.12 -5.84 -3.97
C PRO A 127 -17.18 -4.61 -3.07
N ASN A 128 -18.35 -3.96 -3.00
CA ASN A 128 -18.53 -2.78 -2.14
C ASN A 128 -18.51 -3.11 -0.64
N SER A 129 -18.44 -4.39 -0.27
CA SER A 129 -18.29 -4.83 1.11
C SER A 129 -16.91 -4.56 1.70
N ILE A 130 -15.88 -4.39 0.87
CA ILE A 130 -14.51 -4.11 1.32
C ILE A 130 -14.43 -2.72 1.92
N ARG A 131 -13.95 -2.62 3.16
CA ARG A 131 -13.77 -1.37 3.92
C ARG A 131 -12.31 -1.06 4.20
N GLU A 132 -11.43 -2.06 4.16
CA GLU A 132 -10.02 -1.92 4.52
C GLU A 132 -9.11 -2.73 3.60
N ILE A 133 -7.97 -2.12 3.24
CA ILE A 133 -6.85 -2.77 2.56
C ILE A 133 -5.61 -2.61 3.43
N ASP A 134 -5.14 -3.73 3.95
CA ASP A 134 -4.09 -3.79 4.96
C ASP A 134 -2.68 -3.72 4.36
N ARG A 135 -1.66 -3.75 5.24
CA ARG A 135 -0.25 -3.55 4.94
C ARG A 135 0.20 -4.40 3.75
N ASN A 136 0.82 -3.75 2.77
CA ASN A 136 1.42 -4.38 1.59
C ASN A 136 0.45 -5.30 0.79
N ALA A 137 -0.87 -5.18 0.96
CA ALA A 137 -1.84 -6.11 0.39
C ALA A 137 -1.65 -6.35 -1.12
N PHE A 138 -1.30 -5.33 -1.89
CA PHE A 138 -1.03 -5.36 -3.34
C PHE A 138 0.37 -4.79 -3.67
N ALA A 139 1.31 -4.88 -2.72
CA ALA A 139 2.68 -4.44 -2.97
C ALA A 139 3.30 -5.21 -4.15
N GLU A 140 4.05 -4.50 -4.99
CA GLU A 140 4.77 -5.05 -6.15
C GLU A 140 3.87 -5.84 -7.13
N CYS A 141 2.58 -5.47 -7.22
CA CYS A 141 1.67 -5.92 -8.28
C CYS A 141 1.98 -5.17 -9.59
N LEU A 142 3.13 -5.50 -10.20
CA LEU A 142 3.75 -4.76 -11.31
C LEU A 142 2.95 -4.71 -12.63
N LYS A 143 1.83 -5.42 -12.74
CA LYS A 143 0.92 -5.40 -13.90
C LYS A 143 -0.49 -4.94 -13.56
N LEU A 144 -0.77 -4.62 -12.29
CA LEU A 144 -2.11 -4.27 -11.83
C LEU A 144 -2.48 -2.89 -12.36
N SER A 145 -3.15 -2.88 -13.51
CA SER A 145 -3.49 -1.65 -14.24
C SER A 145 -4.96 -1.28 -14.08
N LYS A 146 -5.81 -2.26 -13.75
CA LYS A 146 -7.24 -2.11 -13.55
C LYS A 146 -7.62 -2.52 -12.13
N ILE A 147 -8.18 -1.59 -11.38
CA ILE A 147 -8.71 -1.87 -10.06
C ILE A 147 -10.05 -1.17 -9.93
N GLN A 148 -11.09 -1.94 -9.65
CA GLN A 148 -12.36 -1.41 -9.18
C GLN A 148 -12.32 -1.40 -7.66
N PHE A 149 -12.09 -0.21 -7.08
CA PHE A 149 -12.17 -0.03 -5.63
C PHE A 149 -13.61 -0.15 -5.13
N SER A 150 -13.75 -0.65 -3.90
CA SER A 150 -15.01 -0.57 -3.17
C SER A 150 -15.42 0.87 -2.93
N LYS A 151 -16.70 1.18 -3.13
CA LYS A 151 -17.27 2.48 -2.77
C LYS A 151 -17.25 2.73 -1.26
N ASN A 152 -17.17 1.69 -0.44
CA ASN A 152 -17.12 1.79 1.02
C ASN A 152 -15.70 1.62 1.58
N LEU A 153 -14.67 1.69 0.73
CA LEU A 153 -13.29 1.63 1.17
C LEU A 153 -12.95 2.87 2.01
N GLU A 154 -12.60 2.66 3.27
CA GLU A 154 -12.30 3.72 4.23
C GLU A 154 -10.80 3.86 4.47
N GLU A 155 -10.04 2.77 4.43
CA GLU A 155 -8.62 2.79 4.81
C GLU A 155 -7.72 2.00 3.85
N ILE A 156 -6.60 2.63 3.48
CA ILE A 156 -5.48 2.03 2.77
C ILE A 156 -4.25 2.15 3.66
N LYS A 157 -3.75 1.02 4.16
CA LYS A 157 -2.66 0.96 5.13
C LYS A 157 -1.29 1.02 4.47
N TYR A 158 -0.25 1.00 5.31
CA TYR A 158 1.15 1.13 4.91
C TYR A 158 1.49 0.29 3.69
N GLY A 159 2.02 0.93 2.64
CA GLY A 159 2.56 0.23 1.47
C GLY A 159 1.57 -0.62 0.67
N ALA A 160 0.25 -0.51 0.94
CA ALA A 160 -0.77 -1.40 0.37
C ALA A 160 -0.69 -1.55 -1.16
N PHE A 161 -0.34 -0.49 -1.89
CA PHE A 161 -0.14 -0.50 -3.35
C PHE A 161 1.27 -0.03 -3.74
N SER A 162 2.26 -0.15 -2.85
CA SER A 162 3.63 0.26 -3.15
C SER A 162 4.16 -0.51 -4.37
N GLY A 163 4.58 0.20 -5.41
CA GLY A 163 5.11 -0.38 -6.65
C GLY A 163 4.04 -0.94 -7.61
N ALA A 164 2.75 -0.85 -7.30
CA ALA A 164 1.69 -1.33 -8.20
C ALA A 164 1.58 -0.47 -9.47
N ASP A 165 1.20 -1.07 -10.60
CA ASP A 165 1.13 -0.39 -11.92
C ASP A 165 -0.19 0.39 -12.15
N VAL A 166 -0.83 0.85 -11.06
CA VAL A 166 -2.14 1.51 -11.12
C VAL A 166 -2.04 2.84 -11.87
N SER A 167 -2.91 3.03 -12.86
CA SER A 167 -2.86 4.19 -13.78
C SER A 167 -3.80 5.33 -13.39
N ALA A 168 -4.90 5.00 -12.72
CA ALA A 168 -5.89 5.94 -12.20
C ALA A 168 -6.46 5.40 -10.89
N ILE A 169 -6.72 6.28 -9.94
CA ILE A 169 -7.27 5.94 -8.62
C ILE A 169 -8.46 6.86 -8.36
N THR A 170 -9.63 6.27 -8.12
CA THR A 170 -10.84 6.96 -7.66
C THR A 170 -11.27 6.34 -6.34
N LEU A 171 -11.33 7.14 -5.29
CA LEU A 171 -11.58 6.68 -3.92
C LEU A 171 -12.68 7.52 -3.27
N ASP A 172 -13.94 7.07 -3.35
CA ASP A 172 -15.12 7.88 -3.00
C ASP A 172 -15.23 8.21 -1.50
N ASN A 173 -15.02 7.22 -0.63
CA ASN A 173 -15.24 7.35 0.82
C ASN A 173 -13.97 7.15 1.66
N ILE A 174 -12.79 7.19 1.02
CA ILE A 174 -11.52 7.02 1.73
C ILE A 174 -11.35 8.06 2.84
N ILE A 175 -10.94 7.60 4.01
CA ILE A 175 -10.70 8.39 5.22
C ILE A 175 -9.19 8.56 5.45
N LEU A 176 -8.42 7.48 5.23
CA LEU A 176 -6.98 7.41 5.49
C LEU A 176 -6.25 6.74 4.33
N ILE A 177 -5.18 7.39 3.86
CA ILE A 177 -4.12 6.76 3.07
C ILE A 177 -2.84 6.86 3.88
N ASP A 178 -2.32 5.70 4.29
CA ASP A 178 -1.16 5.60 5.16
C ASP A 178 0.17 5.59 4.39
N GLU A 179 1.28 5.51 5.14
CA GLU A 179 2.62 5.81 4.64
C GLU A 179 2.97 4.86 3.48
N ASN A 180 3.52 5.40 2.40
CA ASN A 180 3.82 4.66 1.18
C ASN A 180 2.62 3.95 0.52
N GLY A 181 1.36 4.27 0.88
CA GLY A 181 0.16 3.57 0.40
C GLY A 181 0.11 3.36 -1.11
N PHE A 182 0.56 4.33 -1.90
CA PHE A 182 0.73 4.28 -3.36
C PHE A 182 2.14 4.71 -3.80
N ALA A 183 3.17 4.53 -2.97
CA ALA A 183 4.53 4.85 -3.35
C ALA A 183 4.95 4.09 -4.63
N CYS A 184 5.76 4.71 -5.48
CA CYS A 184 6.24 4.12 -6.73
C CYS A 184 5.15 3.63 -7.70
N CYS A 185 3.91 4.11 -7.60
CA CYS A 185 2.88 3.89 -8.62
C CYS A 185 3.20 4.72 -9.89
N THR A 186 4.21 4.29 -10.64
CA THR A 186 4.82 5.12 -11.68
C THR A 186 3.92 5.38 -12.89
N LYS A 187 2.80 4.66 -13.05
CA LYS A 187 1.81 4.92 -14.11
C LYS A 187 0.69 5.86 -13.70
N LEU A 188 0.54 6.14 -12.40
CA LEU A 188 -0.52 6.99 -11.89
C LEU A 188 -0.38 8.38 -12.53
N LYS A 189 -1.39 8.80 -13.30
CA LYS A 189 -1.40 10.11 -13.98
C LYS A 189 -2.25 11.15 -13.26
N SER A 190 -3.38 10.72 -12.72
CA SER A 190 -4.31 11.56 -11.99
C SER A 190 -4.74 10.89 -10.71
N LEU A 191 -4.86 11.70 -9.66
CA LEU A 191 -5.36 11.30 -8.37
C LEU A 191 -6.57 12.16 -8.02
N ASP A 192 -7.60 11.51 -7.48
CA ASP A 192 -8.80 12.19 -7.03
C ASP A 192 -9.13 11.82 -5.58
N LEU A 193 -8.84 12.73 -4.65
CA LEU A 193 -9.08 12.57 -3.22
C LEU A 193 -10.44 13.16 -2.87
N SER A 194 -11.33 12.32 -2.35
CA SER A 194 -12.71 12.71 -2.06
C SER A 194 -12.85 13.72 -0.94
N LYS A 195 -14.09 14.16 -0.70
CA LYS A 195 -14.44 15.06 0.41
C LYS A 195 -14.27 14.41 1.80
N SER A 196 -14.25 13.08 1.85
CA SER A 196 -14.25 12.31 3.10
C SER A 196 -12.84 12.08 3.67
N ILE A 197 -11.80 12.30 2.84
CA ILE A 197 -10.41 12.10 3.25
C ILE A 197 -10.05 13.02 4.42
N LYS A 198 -9.52 12.42 5.49
CA LYS A 198 -9.11 13.15 6.70
C LYS A 198 -7.61 13.23 6.83
N LYS A 199 -6.88 12.21 6.34
CA LYS A 199 -5.43 12.11 6.54
C LYS A 199 -4.75 11.42 5.36
N VAL A 200 -3.65 12.03 4.90
CA VAL A 200 -2.68 11.43 3.98
C VAL A 200 -1.31 11.62 4.61
N THR A 201 -0.62 10.51 4.88
CA THR A 201 0.67 10.49 5.61
C THR A 201 1.86 10.56 4.65
N PRO A 202 3.11 10.71 5.15
CA PRO A 202 4.28 10.96 4.33
C PRO A 202 4.48 9.88 3.27
N TYR A 203 5.00 10.28 2.11
CA TYR A 203 5.30 9.39 0.98
C TYR A 203 4.12 8.56 0.46
N ALA A 204 2.87 8.82 0.86
CA ALA A 204 1.69 8.11 0.37
C ALA A 204 1.63 8.05 -1.17
N PHE A 205 2.12 9.07 -1.87
CA PHE A 205 2.28 9.10 -3.33
C PHE A 205 3.74 9.37 -3.75
N GLY A 206 4.70 8.94 -2.93
CA GLY A 206 6.12 9.13 -3.18
C GLY A 206 6.56 8.47 -4.49
N GLU A 207 7.39 9.17 -5.27
CA GLU A 207 7.94 8.71 -6.55
C GLU A 207 6.89 8.28 -7.60
N CYS A 208 5.65 8.77 -7.51
CA CYS A 208 4.66 8.70 -8.58
C CYS A 208 5.05 9.62 -9.75
N LYS A 209 6.10 9.22 -10.48
CA LYS A 209 6.81 10.06 -11.48
C LYS A 209 5.96 10.55 -12.65
N ASN A 210 4.82 9.90 -12.92
CA ASN A 210 3.88 10.34 -13.96
C ASN A 210 2.64 11.05 -13.42
N LEU A 211 2.53 11.29 -12.11
CA LEU A 211 1.40 12.03 -11.54
C LEU A 211 1.47 13.47 -12.01
N GLU A 212 0.44 13.90 -12.73
CA GLU A 212 0.35 15.23 -13.36
C GLU A 212 -0.69 16.13 -12.69
N THR A 213 -1.79 15.53 -12.22
CA THR A 213 -2.94 16.24 -11.65
C THR A 213 -3.41 15.58 -10.36
N VAL A 214 -3.61 16.38 -9.32
CA VAL A 214 -4.25 15.95 -8.08
C VAL A 214 -5.50 16.81 -7.86
N THR A 215 -6.65 16.18 -7.72
CA THR A 215 -7.87 16.84 -7.22
C THR A 215 -8.04 16.50 -5.75
N ILE A 216 -8.26 17.51 -4.91
CA ILE A 216 -8.57 17.34 -3.50
C ILE A 216 -9.94 17.97 -3.28
N ARG A 217 -10.94 17.20 -2.85
CA ARG A 217 -12.30 17.74 -2.63
C ARG A 217 -12.60 18.07 -1.18
N ALA A 218 -11.75 17.65 -0.25
CA ALA A 218 -11.86 18.06 1.14
C ALA A 218 -11.64 19.58 1.27
N ILE A 219 -12.47 20.23 2.10
CA ILE A 219 -12.30 21.66 2.42
C ILE A 219 -10.99 21.88 3.18
N LYS A 220 -10.60 20.92 4.01
CA LYS A 220 -9.38 20.98 4.80
C LYS A 220 -8.83 19.57 5.00
N LEU A 221 -7.71 19.29 4.34
CA LEU A 221 -6.96 18.06 4.50
C LEU A 221 -5.61 18.38 5.15
N ASN A 222 -5.23 17.63 6.18
CA ASN A 222 -3.86 17.66 6.67
C ASN A 222 -2.98 16.90 5.68
N ILE A 223 -2.09 17.62 4.98
CA ILE A 223 -1.11 17.04 4.06
C ILE A 223 0.23 17.10 4.78
N GLU A 224 0.75 15.94 5.16
CA GLU A 224 2.05 15.85 5.84
C GLU A 224 3.22 16.12 4.86
N GLU A 225 4.42 16.33 5.40
CA GLU A 225 5.60 16.55 4.57
C GLU A 225 5.86 15.35 3.63
N ASN A 226 6.38 15.62 2.44
CA ASN A 226 6.80 14.59 1.48
C ASN A 226 5.70 13.65 0.92
N VAL A 227 4.41 13.95 1.10
CA VAL A 227 3.29 13.15 0.50
C VAL A 227 3.49 12.91 -0.99
N PHE A 228 3.95 13.93 -1.73
CA PHE A 228 4.21 13.88 -3.18
C PHE A 228 5.71 13.92 -3.54
N TYR A 229 6.59 13.51 -2.62
CA TYR A 229 8.03 13.48 -2.87
C TYR A 229 8.36 12.78 -4.19
N GLY A 230 9.22 13.36 -5.03
CA GLY A 230 9.60 12.74 -6.31
C GLY A 230 8.53 12.73 -7.41
N CYS A 231 7.36 13.35 -7.21
CA CYS A 231 6.32 13.54 -8.24
C CYS A 231 6.72 14.62 -9.27
N LYS A 232 7.75 14.34 -10.08
CA LYS A 232 8.41 15.32 -10.96
C LYS A 232 7.53 15.89 -12.08
N LYS A 233 6.40 15.27 -12.40
CA LYS A 233 5.47 15.74 -13.43
C LYS A 233 4.23 16.45 -12.88
N LEU A 234 4.12 16.60 -11.57
CA LEU A 234 2.95 17.20 -10.93
C LEU A 234 2.88 18.68 -11.28
N LYS A 235 1.81 19.08 -11.97
CA LYS A 235 1.64 20.42 -12.55
C LYS A 235 0.47 21.20 -11.98
N VAL A 236 -0.52 20.51 -11.42
CA VAL A 236 -1.74 21.16 -10.97
C VAL A 236 -2.39 20.42 -9.81
N PHE A 237 -2.84 21.22 -8.85
CA PHE A 237 -3.76 20.82 -7.81
C PHE A 237 -5.09 21.52 -8.03
N TYR A 238 -6.19 20.78 -8.12
CA TYR A 238 -7.55 21.34 -8.09
C TYR A 238 -8.13 21.16 -6.69
N VAL A 239 -8.58 22.26 -6.08
CA VAL A 239 -9.12 22.29 -4.71
C VAL A 239 -10.42 23.09 -4.63
N PRO A 240 -11.24 22.96 -3.58
CA PRO A 240 -12.45 23.76 -3.42
C PRO A 240 -12.10 25.24 -3.42
N LYS A 241 -12.96 26.06 -4.05
CA LYS A 241 -12.71 27.49 -4.26
C LYS A 241 -12.43 28.23 -2.95
N GLU A 242 -13.16 27.88 -1.90
CA GLU A 242 -13.01 28.40 -0.54
C GLU A 242 -11.71 27.98 0.17
N SER A 243 -11.04 26.94 -0.33
CA SER A 243 -9.86 26.33 0.30
C SER A 243 -8.54 26.62 -0.41
N VAL A 244 -8.55 27.38 -1.51
CA VAL A 244 -7.35 27.69 -2.31
C VAL A 244 -6.22 28.24 -1.45
N GLU A 245 -6.49 29.22 -0.60
CA GLU A 245 -5.46 29.85 0.25
C GLU A 245 -4.95 28.93 1.36
N TYR A 246 -5.78 27.98 1.82
CA TYR A 246 -5.33 26.93 2.73
C TYR A 246 -4.33 26.00 2.02
N TYR A 247 -4.68 25.51 0.83
CA TYR A 247 -3.84 24.56 0.10
C TYR A 247 -2.56 25.18 -0.45
N LYS A 248 -2.53 26.46 -0.84
CA LYS A 248 -1.27 27.15 -1.16
C LYS A 248 -0.26 27.16 -0.01
N LYS A 249 -0.74 27.15 1.24
CA LYS A 249 0.10 27.08 2.44
C LYS A 249 0.50 25.65 2.76
N ALA A 250 -0.46 24.72 2.72
CA ALA A 250 -0.23 23.32 3.01
C ALA A 250 0.68 22.63 1.98
N LEU A 251 0.59 23.04 0.72
CA LEU A 251 1.41 22.57 -0.40
C LEU A 251 2.43 23.65 -0.78
N SER A 252 3.28 24.06 0.16
CA SER A 252 4.18 25.20 -0.01
C SER A 252 5.11 25.09 -1.23
N GLU A 253 5.56 23.87 -1.55
CA GLU A 253 6.37 23.54 -2.74
C GLU A 253 5.57 23.67 -4.05
N TYR A 254 4.25 23.50 -4.00
CA TYR A 254 3.34 23.50 -5.15
C TYR A 254 2.36 24.68 -5.14
N LYS A 255 2.70 25.76 -4.44
CA LYS A 255 1.77 26.90 -4.24
C LYS A 255 1.31 27.56 -5.54
N ALA A 256 2.12 27.50 -6.61
CA ALA A 256 1.79 28.12 -7.89
C ALA A 256 0.87 27.24 -8.76
N GLU A 257 0.81 25.96 -8.41
CA GLU A 257 0.10 24.88 -9.09
C GLU A 257 -1.33 24.70 -8.53
N VAL A 258 -1.67 25.32 -7.39
CA VAL A 258 -3.00 25.26 -6.78
C VAL A 258 -4.01 26.16 -7.51
N LYS A 259 -5.07 25.53 -8.03
CA LYS A 259 -6.19 26.15 -8.73
C LYS A 259 -7.52 25.76 -8.08
N ALA A 260 -8.52 26.63 -8.20
CA ALA A 260 -9.89 26.28 -7.82
C ALA A 260 -10.48 25.25 -8.80
N ILE A 261 -11.34 24.36 -8.32
CA ILE A 261 -12.24 23.57 -9.16
C ILE A 261 -13.24 24.55 -9.79
N GLU A 262 -13.39 24.50 -11.13
CA GLU A 262 -14.41 25.24 -11.86
C GLU A 262 -15.73 24.43 -11.83
N GLU A 263 -16.85 25.09 -11.54
CA GLU A 263 -18.21 24.51 -11.54
C GLU A 263 -18.81 24.44 -12.94
#